data_AF-A0A9E6EHY5-F1
#
_entry.id   AF-A0A9E6EHY5-F1
#
_cell.length_a   1.000
_cell.length_b   1.000
_cell.length_c   1.000
_cell.angle_alpha   90.00
_cell.angle_beta   90.00
_cell.angle_gamma   90.00
#
_symmetry.space_group_name_H-M   'P 1'
#
loop_
_entity.id
_entity.type
_entity.pdbx_description
1 polymer ?
#
loop_
_entity_poly.entity_id
_entity_poly.type
_entity_poly.pdbx_seq_one_letter_code
_entity_poly.pdbx_strand_id
1 'polypeptide(L)'
;QAVAAIRRRDIATRARMVNRVSSIVEELAIRLDHEGGGELVVDLTRIYDWWLKELFDASQKNQAERLEVLERQIAEMKAAWAELDQRQGTAQPPAFSPQGMVG
;
A
#
# COMPACT_ATOMS: atom_id res chain seq x y z
N GLN A 1 17.11 -6.16 4.47
CA GLN A 1 17.57 -6.97 3.31
C GLN A 1 17.68 -6.16 2.02
N ALA A 2 16.92 -5.05 1.86
CA ALA A 2 16.95 -4.17 0.68
C ALA A 2 18.32 -3.53 0.36
N VAL A 3 19.06 -3.05 1.38
CA VAL A 3 20.40 -2.43 1.24
C VAL A 3 21.42 -3.31 0.52
N ALA A 4 21.36 -4.63 0.71
CA ALA A 4 22.32 -5.58 0.13
C ALA A 4 22.01 -5.96 -1.33
N ALA A 5 20.78 -5.71 -1.82
CA ALA A 5 20.35 -6.02 -3.18
C ALA A 5 20.64 -4.87 -4.16
N ILE A 6 20.51 -3.63 -3.68
CA ILE A 6 20.80 -2.43 -4.48
C ILE A 6 22.30 -2.33 -4.79
N ARG A 7 23.18 -2.64 -3.81
CA ARG A 7 24.64 -2.74 -4.05
C ARG A 7 25.04 -3.79 -5.09
N ARG A 8 24.19 -4.76 -5.41
CA ARG A 8 24.45 -5.85 -6.35
C ARG A 8 23.84 -5.66 -7.75
N ARG A 9 23.15 -4.53 -8.01
CA ARG A 9 22.35 -4.33 -9.24
C ARG A 9 21.35 -5.48 -9.49
N ASP A 10 20.80 -6.04 -8.42
CA ASP A 10 19.85 -7.14 -8.53
C ASP A 10 18.47 -6.62 -8.96
N ILE A 11 18.28 -6.54 -10.28
CA ILE A 11 17.05 -6.08 -10.92
C ILE A 11 15.86 -6.97 -10.54
N ALA A 12 16.08 -8.28 -10.41
CA ALA A 12 15.01 -9.23 -10.07
C ALA A 12 14.50 -9.02 -8.65
N THR A 13 15.41 -8.84 -7.68
CA THR A 13 15.03 -8.51 -6.30
C THR A 13 14.35 -7.14 -6.21
N ARG A 14 14.83 -6.13 -6.96
CA ARG A 14 14.17 -4.82 -7.03
C ARG A 14 12.74 -4.91 -7.56
N ALA A 15 12.54 -5.60 -8.69
CA ALA A 15 11.20 -5.79 -9.28
C ALA A 15 10.26 -6.53 -8.31
N ARG A 16 10.76 -7.56 -7.61
CA ARG A 16 9.98 -8.29 -6.60
C ARG A 16 9.54 -7.39 -5.44
N MET A 17 10.42 -6.52 -4.97
CA MET A 17 10.09 -5.59 -3.88
C MET A 17 9.08 -4.53 -4.32
N VAL A 18 9.25 -3.96 -5.51
CA VAL A 18 8.27 -3.02 -6.10
C VAL A 18 6.90 -3.69 -6.19
N ASN A 19 6.81 -4.89 -6.79
CA ASN A 19 5.54 -5.59 -6.93
C ASN A 19 4.89 -5.88 -5.56
N ARG A 20 5.68 -6.32 -4.57
CA ARG A 20 5.18 -6.59 -3.22
C ARG A 20 4.59 -5.34 -2.57
N VAL A 21 5.27 -4.19 -2.69
CA VAL A 21 4.80 -2.93 -2.10
C VAL A 21 3.57 -2.43 -2.84
N SER A 22 3.55 -2.48 -4.17
CA SER A 22 2.38 -2.13 -4.97
C SER A 22 1.14 -2.92 -4.56
N SER A 23 1.24 -4.25 -4.43
CA SER A 23 0.10 -5.08 -4.02
C SER A 23 -0.46 -4.70 -2.64
N ILE A 24 0.41 -4.32 -1.69
CA ILE A 24 -0.03 -3.86 -0.36
C ILE A 24 -0.81 -2.54 -0.46
N VAL A 25 -0.31 -1.59 -1.25
CA VAL A 25 -0.97 -0.28 -1.43
C VAL A 25 -2.30 -0.44 -2.16
N GLU A 26 -2.35 -1.30 -3.18
CA GLU A 26 -3.57 -1.63 -3.92
C GLU A 26 -4.61 -2.30 -3.02
N GLU A 27 -4.22 -3.27 -2.18
CA GLU A 27 -5.14 -3.88 -1.20
C GLU A 27 -5.69 -2.85 -0.21
N LEU A 28 -4.87 -1.89 0.25
CA LEU A 28 -5.33 -0.82 1.13
C LEU A 28 -6.33 0.11 0.42
N ALA A 29 -6.10 0.42 -0.85
CA ALA A 29 -6.99 1.26 -1.65
C ALA A 29 -8.35 0.59 -1.92
N ILE A 30 -8.35 -0.72 -2.21
CA ILE A 30 -9.56 -1.52 -2.46
C ILE A 30 -10.47 -1.58 -1.22
N ARG A 31 -9.88 -1.52 -0.02
CA ARG A 31 -10.63 -1.57 1.24
C ARG A 31 -11.32 -0.27 1.63
N LEU A 32 -11.03 0.84 0.94
CA LEU A 32 -11.68 2.12 1.24
C LEU A 32 -13.13 2.11 0.76
N ASP A 33 -14.03 2.67 1.57
CA ASP A 33 -15.40 2.92 1.16
C ASP A 33 -15.44 4.16 0.26
N HIS A 34 -15.31 3.95 -1.05
CA HIS A 34 -15.31 5.02 -2.05
C HIS A 34 -16.69 5.67 -2.25
N GLU A 35 -17.77 5.03 -1.78
CA GLU A 35 -19.13 5.55 -1.92
C GLU A 35 -19.57 6.35 -0.69
N GLY A 36 -19.20 5.90 0.52
CA GLY A 36 -19.59 6.50 1.80
C GLY A 36 -18.47 7.21 2.57
N GLY A 37 -17.20 7.07 2.16
CA GLY A 37 -16.04 7.55 2.93
C GLY A 37 -15.69 9.03 2.80
N GLY A 38 -16.35 9.76 1.89
CA GLY A 38 -16.22 11.21 1.76
C GLY A 38 -14.79 11.70 1.47
N GLU A 39 -14.46 12.89 1.99
CA GLU A 39 -13.18 13.57 1.72
C GLU A 39 -11.95 12.79 2.23
N LEU A 40 -12.10 12.04 3.33
CA LEU A 40 -11.03 11.21 3.88
C LEU A 40 -10.56 10.14 2.89
N VAL A 41 -11.48 9.44 2.22
CA VAL A 41 -11.14 8.41 1.24
C VAL A 41 -10.50 9.02 -0.01
N VAL A 42 -10.94 10.21 -0.42
CA VAL A 42 -10.31 10.96 -1.52
C VAL A 42 -8.86 11.29 -1.19
N ASP A 43 -8.58 11.78 0.02
CA ASP A 43 -7.22 12.13 0.43
C ASP A 43 -6.32 10.90 0.60
N LEU A 44 -6.85 9.81 1.17
CA LEU A 44 -6.11 8.55 1.25
C LEU A 44 -5.78 7.98 -0.13
N THR A 45 -6.71 8.04 -1.07
CA THR A 45 -6.50 7.58 -2.45
C THR A 45 -5.39 8.39 -3.12
N ARG A 46 -5.34 9.72 -2.92
CA ARG A 46 -4.26 10.57 -3.44
C ARG A 46 -2.89 10.20 -2.87
N ILE A 47 -2.83 9.87 -1.58
CA ILE A 47 -1.59 9.43 -0.92
C ILE A 47 -1.13 8.10 -1.52
N TYR A 48 -2.04 7.14 -1.70
CA TYR A 48 -1.74 5.83 -2.28
C TYR A 48 -1.26 5.93 -3.73
N ASP A 49 -1.90 6.76 -4.53
CA ASP A 49 -1.49 7.06 -5.92
C ASP A 49 -0.11 7.70 -5.98
N TRP A 50 0.20 8.60 -5.03
CA TRP A 50 1.51 9.22 -4.95
C TRP A 50 2.59 8.20 -4.57
N TRP A 51 2.32 7.29 -3.62
CA TRP A 51 3.25 6.22 -3.26
C TRP A 51 3.57 5.30 -4.43
N LEU A 52 2.56 4.90 -5.22
CA LEU A 52 2.78 4.05 -6.39
C LEU A 52 3.67 4.73 -7.44
N LYS A 53 3.46 6.03 -7.68
CA LYS A 53 4.30 6.84 -8.59
C LYS A 53 5.73 6.95 -8.07
N GLU A 54 5.91 7.32 -6.81
CA GLU A 54 7.24 7.50 -6.21
C GLU A 54 8.00 6.17 -6.14
N LEU A 55 7.32 5.07 -5.85
CA LEU A 55 7.89 3.71 -5.86
C LEU A 55 8.45 3.36 -7.24
N PHE A 56 7.67 3.62 -8.29
CA PHE A 56 8.11 3.35 -9.65
C PHE A 56 9.30 4.25 -10.05
N ASP A 57 9.22 5.54 -9.77
CA ASP A 57 10.27 6.52 -10.06
C ASP A 57 11.58 6.22 -9.34
N ALA A 58 11.53 5.97 -8.03
CA ALA A 58 12.70 5.65 -7.22
C ALA A 58 13.32 4.31 -7.64
N SER A 59 12.49 3.34 -8.03
CA SER A 59 12.99 2.04 -8.52
C SER A 59 13.74 2.17 -9.85
N GLN A 60 13.26 3.02 -10.77
CA GLN A 60 13.94 3.28 -12.05
C GLN A 60 15.23 4.07 -11.86
N LYS A 61 15.22 5.07 -10.98
CA LYS A 61 16.36 5.95 -10.70
C LYS A 61 17.38 5.32 -9.74
N ASN A 62 17.16 4.08 -9.27
CA ASN A 62 17.98 3.37 -8.28
C ASN A 62 18.19 4.16 -6.97
N GLN A 63 17.15 4.87 -6.52
CA GLN A 63 17.17 5.69 -5.31
C GLN A 63 16.73 4.86 -4.10
N ALA A 64 17.67 4.09 -3.54
CA ALA A 64 17.46 3.17 -2.42
C ALA A 64 16.79 3.84 -1.22
N GLU A 65 17.31 5.01 -0.85
CA GLU A 65 16.94 5.75 0.34
C GLU A 65 15.47 6.18 0.26
N ARG A 66 14.98 6.51 -0.94
CA ARG A 66 13.57 6.85 -1.17
C ARG A 66 12.65 5.66 -1.03
N LEU A 67 13.06 4.49 -1.51
CA LEU A 67 12.31 3.25 -1.35
C LEU A 67 12.19 2.85 0.13
N GLU A 68 13.26 3.04 0.91
CA GLU A 68 13.24 2.79 2.35
C GLU A 68 12.32 3.76 3.12
N VAL A 69 12.26 5.03 2.69
CA VAL A 69 11.30 6.00 3.25
C VAL A 69 9.86 5.56 2.96
N LEU A 70 9.56 5.18 1.71
CA LEU A 70 8.22 4.70 1.33
C LEU A 70 7.81 3.45 2.12
N GLU A 71 8.72 2.49 2.28
CA GLU A 71 8.48 1.28 3.06
C GLU A 71 8.06 1.62 4.51
N ARG A 72 8.76 2.57 5.14
CA ARG A 72 8.41 3.02 6.50
C ARG A 72 7.05 3.69 6.55
N GLN A 73 6.74 4.60 5.63
CA GLN A 73 5.44 5.29 5.60
C GLN A 73 4.27 4.31 5.44
N ILE A 74 4.42 3.32 4.56
CA ILE A 74 3.40 2.29 4.33
C ILE A 74 3.24 1.42 5.59
N ALA A 75 4.34 1.05 6.25
CA ALA A 75 4.30 0.27 7.48
C ALA A 75 3.61 1.04 8.63
N GLU A 76 3.91 2.32 8.80
CA GLU A 76 3.27 3.22 9.78
C GLU A 76 1.76 3.35 9.52
N MET A 77 1.36 3.54 8.25
CA MET A 77 -0.05 3.61 7.89
C MET A 77 -0.79 2.30 8.21
N LYS A 78 -0.19 1.15 7.92
CA LYS A 78 -0.78 -0.16 8.27
C LYS A 78 -0.92 -0.33 9.78
N ALA A 79 0.07 0.12 10.56
CA ALA A 79 0.00 0.06 12.02
C ALA A 79 -1.14 0.95 12.54
N ALA A 80 -1.28 2.17 12.02
CA ALA A 80 -2.38 3.07 12.37
C ALA A 80 -3.76 2.44 12.08
N TRP A 81 -3.93 1.78 10.92
CA TRP A 81 -5.16 1.04 10.60
C TRP A 81 -5.41 -0.13 11.55
N ALA A 82 -4.38 -0.90 11.90
CA ALA A 82 -4.50 -2.01 12.84
C ALA A 82 -4.87 -1.52 14.25
N GLU A 83 -4.34 -0.38 14.70
CA GLU A 83 -4.72 0.23 15.96
C GLU A 83 -6.17 0.72 15.96
N LEU A 84 -6.65 1.31 14.85
CA LEU A 84 -8.04 1.73 14.73
C LEU A 84 -8.99 0.52 14.80
N ASP A 85 -8.67 -0.57 14.13
CA ASP A 85 -9.43 -1.83 14.17
C ASP A 85 -9.46 -2.43 15.59
N GLN A 86 -8.34 -2.39 16.32
CA GLN A 86 -8.27 -2.86 17.70
C GLN A 86 -9.03 -1.99 18.69
N ARG A 87 -9.09 -0.66 18.46
CA ARG A 87 -9.81 0.28 19.32
C ARG A 87 -11.32 0.30 19.03
N GLN A 88 -11.73 -0.07 17.81
CA GLN A 88 -13.11 -0.14 17.39
C GLN A 88 -13.59 -1.60 17.42
N GLY A 89 -13.96 -2.10 18.60
CA GLY A 89 -14.57 -3.42 18.76
C GLY A 89 -15.87 -3.67 17.96
N THR A 90 -16.42 -2.67 17.27
CA THR A 90 -17.42 -2.81 16.20
C THR A 90 -17.46 -1.53 15.35
N ALA A 91 -16.70 -1.46 14.26
CA ALA A 91 -17.14 -0.76 13.05
C ALA A 91 -17.07 -1.80 11.94
N GLN A 92 -18.24 -2.26 11.53
CA GLN A 92 -18.43 -3.41 10.69
C GLN A 92 -17.54 -3.33 9.42
N PRO A 93 -16.73 -4.37 9.11
CA PRO A 93 -16.09 -4.46 7.81
C PRO A 93 -17.19 -4.36 6.73
N PRO A 94 -16.98 -3.65 5.60
CA PRO A 94 -17.92 -3.74 4.49
C PRO A 94 -18.14 -5.22 4.18
N ALA A 95 -19.40 -5.62 4.25
CA ALA A 95 -19.80 -7.01 4.28
C ALA A 95 -19.23 -7.76 3.06
N PHE A 96 -18.40 -8.77 3.35
CA PHE A 96 -18.08 -9.79 2.37
C PHE A 96 -19.38 -10.52 1.99
N SER A 97 -19.92 -10.19 0.82
CA SER A 97 -21.03 -10.92 0.19
C SER A 97 -20.48 -11.74 -0.97
N PRO A 98 -20.18 -13.04 -0.80
CA PRO A 98 -19.85 -13.92 -1.90
C PRO A 98 -21.15 -14.35 -2.60
N GLN A 99 -21.80 -13.44 -3.32
CA GLN A 99 -22.93 -13.79 -4.17
C GLN A 99 -22.89 -12.94 -5.45
N GLY A 100 -22.44 -13.56 -6.54
CA GLY A 100 -22.40 -12.92 -7.86
C GLY A 100 -21.76 -13.74 -8.98
N MET A 101 -21.12 -14.89 -8.70
CA MET A 101 -20.70 -15.83 -9.76
C MET A 101 -21.70 -16.97 -9.93
N VAL A 102 -22.91 -16.65 -10.40
CA VAL A 102 -23.74 -17.60 -11.16
C VAL A 102 -24.50 -16.80 -12.21
N GLY A 103 -24.19 -17.08 -13.49
CA GLY A 103 -24.79 -16.44 -14.66
C GLY A 103 -23.87 -16.56 -15.86
#